data_AF-A0A7C6K981-F1
#
_entry.id   AF-A0A7C6K981-F1
#
_cell.length_a   1.000
_cell.length_b   1.000
_cell.length_c   1.000
_cell.angle_alpha   90.00
_cell.angle_beta   90.00
_cell.angle_gamma   90.00
#
_symmetry.space_group_name_H-M   'P 1'
#
loop_
_entity.id
_entity.type
_entity.pdbx_description
1 polymer ?
#
loop_
_entity_poly.entity_id
_entity_poly.type
_entity_poly.pdbx_seq_one_letter_code
_entity_poly.pdbx_strand_id
1 'polypeptide(L)'
;MPYEFVEAEMLMEYRGVKVYHIYKDNMVDEGRHKHWFGLTPRCHEGDRDMFDVRDLARQLNMPEPKNDMDVIVIMLHGIEKGILTKSSVA
;
A
#
# COMPACT_ATOMS: atom_id res chain seq x y z
N MET A 1 12.11 1.26 -25.01
CA MET A 1 10.72 1.74 -24.94
C MET A 1 10.70 2.93 -23.99
N PRO A 2 9.95 4.01 -24.24
CA PRO A 2 9.79 5.05 -23.22
C PRO A 2 9.12 4.43 -21.99
N TYR A 3 9.72 4.60 -20.82
CA TYR A 3 9.13 4.19 -19.54
C TYR A 3 7.98 5.15 -19.25
N GLU A 4 6.75 4.78 -19.60
CA GLU A 4 5.58 5.54 -19.20
C GLU A 4 5.30 5.29 -17.72
N PHE A 5 5.29 6.37 -16.94
CA PHE A 5 4.87 6.31 -15.55
C PHE A 5 3.38 6.00 -15.51
N VAL A 6 3.01 4.85 -14.95
CA VAL A 6 1.61 4.46 -14.75
C VAL A 6 1.23 4.77 -13.31
N GLU A 7 0.10 5.46 -13.11
CA GLU A 7 -0.43 5.70 -11.77
C GLU A 7 -0.79 4.37 -11.09
N ALA A 8 -0.52 4.29 -9.78
CA ALA A 8 -0.77 3.12 -8.98
C ALA A 8 -2.29 2.83 -8.87
N GLU A 9 -2.67 1.56 -8.96
CA GLU A 9 -4.06 1.13 -8.83
C GLU A 9 -4.50 1.19 -7.36
N MET A 10 -5.65 1.83 -7.10
CA MET A 10 -6.20 1.92 -5.76
C MET A 10 -6.71 0.54 -5.31
N LEU A 11 -6.16 0.05 -4.21
CA LEU A 11 -6.61 -1.18 -3.56
C LEU A 11 -7.86 -0.92 -2.72
N MET A 12 -7.84 0.13 -1.88
CA MET A 12 -8.94 0.44 -0.98
C MET A 12 -8.95 1.90 -0.54
N GLU A 13 -10.14 2.35 -0.12
CA GLU A 13 -10.33 3.62 0.58
C GLU A 13 -11.11 3.36 1.88
N TYR A 14 -10.61 3.87 3.01
CA TYR A 14 -11.30 3.79 4.29
C TYR A 14 -11.03 5.04 5.14
N ARG A 15 -12.11 5.66 5.65
CA ARG A 15 -12.06 6.94 6.41
C ARG A 15 -11.27 8.04 5.70
N GLY A 16 -11.31 8.05 4.37
CA GLY A 16 -10.59 9.01 3.52
C GLY A 16 -9.09 8.76 3.39
N VAL A 17 -8.57 7.64 3.91
CA VAL A 17 -7.22 7.14 3.62
C VAL A 17 -7.31 6.19 2.42
N LYS A 18 -6.50 6.45 1.40
CA LYS A 18 -6.42 5.65 0.18
C LYS A 18 -5.13 4.84 0.18
N VAL A 19 -5.24 3.57 -0.15
CA VAL A 19 -4.10 2.65 -0.25
C VAL A 19 -4.03 2.13 -1.69
N TYR A 20 -2.83 2.09 -2.23
CA TYR A 20 -2.54 1.78 -3.64
C TYR A 20 -1.55 0.61 -3.74
N HIS A 21 -1.67 -0.16 -4.81
CA HIS A 21 -0.70 -1.21 -5.16
C HIS A 21 0.60 -0.61 -5.70
N ILE A 22 1.74 -1.15 -5.26
CA ILE A 22 3.03 -0.85 -5.86
C ILE A 22 3.38 -1.96 -6.85
N TYR A 23 3.81 -1.57 -8.05
CA TYR A 23 4.29 -2.48 -9.08
C TYR A 23 5.81 -2.56 -9.05
N LYS A 24 6.34 -3.74 -9.38
CA LYS A 24 7.78 -3.97 -9.40
C LYS A 24 8.43 -3.15 -10.51
N ASP A 25 9.50 -2.43 -10.18
CA ASP A 25 10.20 -1.53 -11.13
C ASP A 25 9.27 -0.51 -11.83
N ASN A 26 8.12 -0.18 -11.20
CA ASN A 26 7.05 0.63 -11.80
C ASN A 26 6.48 0.07 -13.12
N MET A 27 6.67 -1.22 -13.40
CA MET A 27 6.17 -1.90 -14.58
C MET A 27 5.01 -2.82 -14.20
N VAL A 28 3.81 -2.49 -14.70
CA VAL A 28 2.60 -3.29 -14.47
C VAL A 28 2.78 -4.75 -14.93
N ASP A 29 3.51 -4.95 -16.03
CA ASP A 29 3.79 -6.26 -16.63
C ASP A 29 4.72 -7.14 -15.77
N GLU A 30 5.55 -6.55 -14.91
CA GLU A 30 6.39 -7.30 -13.97
C GLU A 30 5.61 -7.78 -12.72
N GLY A 31 4.39 -7.28 -12.55
CA GLY A 31 3.46 -7.70 -11.50
C GLY A 31 3.49 -6.83 -10.25
N ARG A 32 2.52 -7.08 -9.37
CA ARG A 32 2.32 -6.34 -8.12
C ARG A 32 3.24 -6.86 -7.02
N HIS A 33 3.80 -5.97 -6.20
CA HIS A 33 4.37 -6.38 -4.92
C HIS A 33 3.25 -6.89 -4.01
N LYS A 34 3.38 -8.14 -3.54
CA LYS A 34 2.35 -8.80 -2.73
C LYS A 34 2.18 -8.20 -1.33
N HIS A 35 3.22 -7.57 -0.80
CA HIS A 35 3.26 -7.10 0.58
C HIS A 35 3.52 -5.60 0.71
N TRP A 36 3.83 -4.92 -0.40
CA TRP A 36 4.17 -3.50 -0.39
C TRP A 36 3.07 -2.67 -1.03
N PHE A 37 2.72 -1.58 -0.38
CA PHE A 37 1.62 -0.69 -0.76
C PHE A 37 2.03 0.76 -0.53
N GLY A 38 1.33 1.68 -1.19
CA GLY A 38 1.57 3.10 -1.02
C GLY A 38 0.32 3.86 -0.62
N LEU A 39 0.51 5.07 -0.08
CA LEU A 39 -0.58 5.96 0.32
C LEU A 39 -0.90 7.04 -0.73
N THR A 40 -0.15 7.09 -1.83
CA THR A 40 -0.35 8.06 -2.91
C THR A 40 -0.50 7.34 -4.25
N PRO A 41 -1.22 7.92 -5.23
CA PRO A 41 -1.33 7.33 -6.57
C PRO A 41 -0.01 7.37 -7.36
N ARG A 42 1.00 8.12 -6.87
CA ARG A 42 2.34 8.24 -7.47
C ARG A 42 3.39 7.44 -6.71
N CYS A 43 2.97 6.59 -5.77
CA CYS A 43 3.89 5.77 -5.00
C CYS A 43 4.62 4.79 -5.93
N HIS A 44 5.91 4.63 -5.68
CA HIS A 44 6.78 3.70 -6.39
C HIS A 44 7.68 2.97 -5.40
N GLU A 45 8.38 1.94 -5.89
CA GLU A 45 9.36 1.23 -5.09
C GLU A 45 10.43 2.19 -4.54
N GLY A 46 10.61 2.18 -3.21
CA GLY A 46 11.57 3.06 -2.51
C GLY A 46 11.02 4.42 -2.09
N ASP A 47 9.75 4.73 -2.38
CA ASP A 47 9.12 5.99 -1.95
C ASP A 47 8.90 6.05 -0.43
N ARG A 48 8.85 7.25 0.15
CA ARG A 48 8.64 7.46 1.60
C ARG A 48 7.24 7.04 2.05
N ASP A 49 6.26 7.17 1.16
CA ASP A 49 4.86 6.84 1.44
C ASP A 49 4.53 5.37 1.17
N MET A 50 5.56 4.55 0.92
CA MET A 50 5.47 3.09 0.80
C MET A 50 5.57 2.42 2.17
N PHE A 51 4.82 1.33 2.37
CA PHE A 51 4.89 0.50 3.57
C PHE A 51 4.73 -0.99 3.24
N ASP A 52 5.35 -1.84 4.08
CA ASP A 52 5.14 -3.29 4.07
C ASP A 52 4.01 -3.66 5.04
N VAL A 53 2.97 -4.33 4.55
CA VAL A 53 1.83 -4.75 5.38
C VAL A 53 2.24 -5.72 6.50
N ARG A 54 3.33 -6.48 6.35
CA ARG A 54 3.85 -7.39 7.37
C ARG A 54 4.46 -6.62 8.54
N ASP A 55 5.15 -5.52 8.24
CA ASP A 55 5.68 -4.64 9.28
C ASP A 55 4.55 -3.89 9.99
N LEU A 56 3.52 -3.48 9.26
CA LEU A 56 2.30 -2.94 9.86
C LEU A 56 1.63 -3.97 10.78
N ALA A 57 1.53 -5.23 10.36
CA ALA A 57 1.00 -6.31 11.20
C ALA A 57 1.81 -6.46 12.50
N ARG A 58 3.15 -6.44 12.41
CA ARG A 58 4.04 -6.49 13.60
C ARG A 58 3.81 -5.29 14.52
N GLN A 59 3.71 -4.08 13.98
CA GLN A 59 3.42 -2.88 14.77
C GLN A 59 2.07 -2.95 15.48
N LEU A 60 1.08 -3.58 14.84
CA LEU A 60 -0.27 -3.78 15.40
C LEU A 60 -0.38 -5.02 16.31
N ASN A 61 0.69 -5.79 16.51
CA ASN A 61 0.67 -7.10 17.18
C ASN A 61 -0.36 -8.08 16.56
N MET A 62 -0.46 -8.07 15.23
CA MET A 62 -1.32 -8.96 14.46
C MET A 62 -0.49 -10.05 13.74
N PRO A 63 -1.05 -11.22 13.43
CA PRO A 63 -0.38 -12.24 12.63
C PRO A 63 0.01 -11.71 11.24
N GLU A 64 1.06 -12.29 10.65
CA GLU A 64 1.41 -11.99 9.27
C GLU A 64 0.29 -12.42 8.30
N PRO A 65 -0.01 -11.61 7.26
CA PRO A 65 -1.09 -11.91 6.33
C PRO A 65 -0.78 -13.13 5.47
N LYS A 66 -1.77 -14.01 5.33
CA LYS A 66 -1.69 -15.22 4.50
C LYS A 66 -2.46 -15.10 3.20
N ASN A 67 -3.41 -14.17 3.15
CA ASN A 67 -4.29 -13.92 2.01
C ASN A 67 -4.67 -12.43 1.95
N ASP A 68 -5.35 -12.03 0.88
CA ASP A 68 -5.71 -10.63 0.64
C ASP A 68 -6.70 -10.08 1.69
N MET A 69 -7.55 -10.93 2.28
CA MET A 69 -8.46 -10.47 3.34
C MET A 69 -7.67 -10.09 4.61
N ASP A 70 -6.63 -10.84 4.96
CA ASP A 70 -5.76 -10.49 6.08
C ASP A 70 -5.08 -9.14 5.84
N VAL A 71 -4.62 -8.88 4.61
CA VAL A 71 -4.01 -7.61 4.19
C VAL A 71 -4.98 -6.45 4.43
N ILE A 72 -6.22 -6.57 3.94
CA ILE A 72 -7.25 -5.55 4.11
C ILE A 72 -7.54 -5.33 5.60
N VAL A 73 -7.68 -6.39 6.39
CA VAL A 73 -7.96 -6.29 7.83
C VAL A 73 -6.84 -5.56 8.57
N ILE A 74 -5.57 -5.87 8.27
CA ILE A 74 -4.41 -5.18 8.86
C ILE A 74 -4.41 -3.69 8.48
N MET A 75 -4.67 -3.36 7.21
CA MET A 75 -4.76 -1.97 6.75
C MET A 75 -5.87 -1.20 7.45
N LEU A 76 -7.06 -1.79 7.59
CA LEU A 76 -8.17 -1.18 8.33
C LEU A 76 -7.76 -0.86 9.77
N HIS A 77 -7.15 -1.80 10.48
CA HIS A 77 -6.65 -1.58 11.83
C HIS A 77 -5.56 -0.49 11.87
N GLY A 78 -4.66 -0.47 10.89
CA GLY A 78 -3.65 0.58 10.74
C GLY A 78 -4.25 1.97 10.59
N ILE A 79 -5.34 2.09 9.82
CA ILE A 79 -6.08 3.35 9.66
C ILE A 79 -6.81 3.73 10.97
N GLU A 80 -7.47 2.77 11.63
CA GLU A 80 -8.18 3.03 12.89
C GLU A 80 -7.26 3.47 14.03
N LYS A 81 -6.04 2.92 14.07
CA LYS A 81 -5.01 3.31 15.03
C LYS A 81 -4.28 4.60 14.65
N GLY A 82 -4.55 5.17 13.48
CA GLY A 82 -3.89 6.37 12.98
C GLY A 82 -2.42 6.17 12.59
N ILE A 83 -2.01 4.92 12.36
CA ILE A 83 -0.67 4.60 11.83
C ILE A 83 -0.64 4.91 10.32
N LEU A 84 -1.67 4.44 9.60
CA LEU A 84 -1.91 4.83 8.22
C LEU A 84 -2.80 6.07 8.22
N THR A 85 -2.21 7.21 7.91
CA THR A 85 -2.92 8.49 7.85
C THR A 85 -3.21 8.91 6.42
N LYS A 86 -4.11 9.89 6.26
CA LYS A 86 -4.35 10.53 4.97
C LYS A 86 -3.01 10.90 4.34
N SER A 87 -2.77 10.47 3.10
CA SER A 87 -1.73 11.13 2.34
C SER A 87 -2.23 12.52 2.02
N SER A 88 -1.41 13.51 2.36
CA SER A 88 -1.63 14.91 1.99
C SER A 88 -1.33 15.05 0.50
N VAL A 89 -2.17 14.45 -0.34
CA VAL A 89 -2.20 14.73 -1.77
C VAL A 89 -3.23 15.84 -1.95
N ALA A 90 -2.72 17.07 -2.01
CA ALA A 90 -3.43 18.23 -2.53
C ALA A 90 -3.32 18.26 -4.06
#